data_AF-A0A7Y8G3S5-F1
#
_entry.id   AF-A0A7Y8G3S5-F1
#
_cell.length_a   1.000
_cell.length_b   1.000
_cell.length_c   1.000
_cell.angle_alpha   90.00
_cell.angle_beta   90.00
_cell.angle_gamma   90.00
#
_symmetry.space_group_name_H-M   'P 1'
#
loop_
_entity.id
_entity.type
_entity.pdbx_description
1 polymer ?
#
loop_
_entity_poly.entity_id
_entity_poly.type
_entity_poly.pdbx_seq_one_letter_code
_entity_poly.pdbx_strand_id
1 'polypeptide(L)'
;MTSKTANPRGRRKKTAGEDAKSPLNRDTIIAAALALIDRDGLDKCSLRNLANSLGVYPTAIYWYVSSRELLLSEVLANVLQDVAPTPQERWQDYLRTAMFNCHDAVQRHPNIAPLLGSQLVSNSSTDFKLVEGVLAALQQAGFSGPSLAGAYNTFIAALAGFTTLEFAPLPENTEAWQYQVQENLRAVDAEKHPTLAQNMDQLSNRGFSLRWQNGVDAALDESFTFYVDTLLCGLEILALRR
;
A
#
# COMPACT_ATOMS: atom_id res chain seq x y z
N MET A 1 -83.63 -8.09 5.89
CA MET A 1 -82.81 -7.26 4.99
C MET A 1 -81.67 -6.64 5.78
N THR A 2 -80.44 -7.07 5.47
CA THR A 2 -79.16 -6.32 5.50
C THR A 2 -78.95 -5.27 6.61
N SER A 3 -77.92 -5.28 7.44
CA SER A 3 -76.52 -5.34 7.02
C SER A 3 -75.58 -5.53 8.21
N LYS A 4 -74.43 -6.13 7.91
CA LYS A 4 -73.30 -6.49 8.74
C LYS A 4 -72.26 -5.37 8.62
N THR A 5 -71.72 -4.85 9.73
CA THR A 5 -70.57 -3.90 9.68
C THR A 5 -69.84 -3.96 11.03
N ALA A 6 -68.85 -4.84 11.18
CA ALA A 6 -67.43 -4.68 10.83
C ALA A 6 -66.67 -3.76 11.81
N ASN A 7 -65.92 -4.42 12.70
CA ASN A 7 -64.96 -3.91 13.65
C ASN A 7 -63.69 -3.38 12.93
N PRO A 8 -63.23 -2.13 13.16
CA PRO A 8 -61.96 -1.68 12.63
C PRO A 8 -60.84 -1.93 13.67
N ARG A 9 -60.15 -3.07 13.54
CA ARG A 9 -58.82 -3.23 14.13
C ARG A 9 -57.85 -2.34 13.35
N GLY A 10 -57.47 -1.21 13.95
CA GLY A 10 -56.43 -0.31 13.44
C GLY A 10 -55.12 -1.05 13.24
N ARG A 11 -54.76 -1.28 11.97
CA ARG A 11 -53.45 -1.79 11.57
C ARG A 11 -52.45 -0.63 11.70
N ARG A 12 -51.72 -0.58 12.81
CA ARG A 12 -50.56 0.31 12.99
C ARG A 12 -49.59 0.07 11.82
N LYS A 13 -49.45 1.07 10.96
CA LYS A 13 -48.46 1.15 9.88
C LYS A 13 -47.09 1.16 10.57
N LYS A 14 -46.35 0.05 10.52
CA LYS A 14 -44.93 0.05 10.90
C LYS A 14 -44.23 1.01 9.94
N THR A 15 -43.76 2.13 10.49
CA THR A 15 -42.82 3.04 9.86
C THR A 15 -41.61 2.21 9.40
N ALA A 16 -41.48 2.05 8.09
CA ALA A 16 -40.27 1.54 7.46
C ALA A 16 -39.22 2.65 7.57
N GLY A 17 -38.32 2.49 8.54
CA GLY A 17 -37.29 3.45 8.88
C GLY A 17 -36.38 2.82 9.91
N GLU A 18 -35.68 1.75 9.52
CA GLU A 18 -34.56 1.14 10.24
C GLU A 18 -33.80 0.27 9.23
N ASP A 19 -32.53 0.64 9.01
CA ASP A 19 -31.48 -0.07 8.26
C ASP A 19 -31.66 -0.25 6.75
N ALA A 20 -31.52 0.84 6.00
CA ALA A 20 -31.03 0.74 4.62
C ALA A 20 -29.55 0.30 4.67
N LYS A 21 -29.29 -1.01 4.87
CA LYS A 21 -27.99 -1.60 4.57
C LYS A 21 -27.64 -1.22 3.13
N SER A 22 -26.60 -0.42 2.93
CA SER A 22 -26.07 -0.15 1.60
C SER A 22 -25.93 -1.49 0.86
N PRO A 23 -26.42 -1.59 -0.38
CA PRO A 23 -26.41 -2.85 -1.10
C PRO A 23 -24.96 -3.35 -1.21
N LEU A 24 -24.74 -4.61 -0.85
CA LEU A 24 -23.44 -5.24 -0.97
C LEU A 24 -23.03 -5.22 -2.44
N ASN A 25 -21.93 -4.55 -2.73
CA ASN A 25 -21.31 -4.51 -4.05
C ASN A 25 -19.79 -4.62 -3.90
N ARG A 26 -19.11 -4.75 -5.04
CA ARG A 26 -17.67 -4.97 -5.09
C ARG A 26 -16.88 -3.84 -4.42
N ASP A 27 -17.22 -2.59 -4.72
CA ASP A 27 -16.56 -1.41 -4.17
C ASP A 27 -16.70 -1.34 -2.63
N THR A 28 -17.88 -1.67 -2.11
CA THR A 28 -18.14 -1.73 -0.67
C THR A 28 -17.32 -2.82 0.02
N ILE A 29 -17.14 -3.97 -0.65
CA ILE A 29 -16.30 -5.07 -0.13
C ILE A 29 -14.83 -4.66 -0.10
N ILE A 30 -14.33 -4.02 -1.16
CA ILE A 30 -12.95 -3.53 -1.24
C ILE A 30 -12.69 -2.47 -0.16
N ALA A 31 -13.59 -1.48 -0.04
CA ALA A 31 -13.46 -0.42 0.97
C ALA A 31 -13.50 -0.98 2.40
N ALA A 32 -14.38 -1.95 2.66
CA ALA A 32 -14.44 -2.61 3.98
C ALA A 32 -13.21 -3.48 4.26
N ALA A 33 -12.64 -4.13 3.24
CA ALA A 33 -11.40 -4.88 3.38
C ALA A 33 -10.21 -3.96 3.68
N LEU A 34 -10.09 -2.83 2.98
CA LEU A 34 -9.08 -1.81 3.27
C LEU A 34 -9.22 -1.28 4.70
N ALA A 35 -10.43 -0.91 5.12
CA ALA A 35 -10.69 -0.45 6.49
C ALA A 35 -10.36 -1.52 7.55
N LEU A 36 -10.57 -2.81 7.24
CA LEU A 36 -10.19 -3.91 8.11
C LEU A 36 -8.66 -4.06 8.21
N ILE A 37 -7.93 -3.88 7.10
CA ILE A 37 -6.47 -3.91 7.05
C ILE A 37 -5.87 -2.72 7.82
N ASP A 38 -6.41 -1.52 7.64
CA ASP A 38 -5.94 -0.33 8.36
C ASP A 38 -6.11 -0.47 9.87
N ARG A 39 -7.24 -1.04 10.32
CA ARG A 39 -7.54 -1.18 11.74
C ARG A 39 -6.80 -2.34 12.40
N ASP A 40 -6.84 -3.53 11.79
CA ASP A 40 -6.43 -4.79 12.45
C ASP A 40 -5.15 -5.40 11.85
N GLY A 41 -4.62 -4.79 10.79
CA GLY A 41 -3.48 -5.32 10.04
C GLY A 41 -3.86 -6.38 8.99
N LEU A 42 -2.94 -6.60 8.05
CA LEU A 42 -3.15 -7.46 6.90
C LEU A 42 -3.51 -8.91 7.27
N ASP A 43 -2.87 -9.47 8.29
CA ASP A 43 -3.06 -10.87 8.72
C ASP A 43 -4.46 -11.13 9.28
N LYS A 44 -5.14 -10.09 9.79
CA LYS A 44 -6.50 -10.20 10.32
C LYS A 44 -7.57 -10.04 9.25
N CYS A 45 -7.21 -9.60 8.04
CA CYS A 45 -8.15 -9.46 6.92
C CYS A 45 -8.48 -10.82 6.28
N SER A 46 -9.37 -11.60 6.91
CA SER A 46 -9.94 -12.83 6.35
C SER A 46 -11.34 -12.58 5.77
N LEU A 47 -11.79 -13.40 4.82
CA LEU A 47 -13.15 -13.30 4.25
C LEU A 47 -14.25 -13.42 5.33
N ARG A 48 -13.98 -14.19 6.39
CA ARG A 48 -14.88 -14.32 7.54
C ARG A 48 -14.92 -13.04 8.38
N ASN A 49 -13.77 -12.46 8.70
CA ASN A 49 -13.71 -11.21 9.45
C ASN A 49 -14.31 -10.05 8.66
N LEU A 50 -14.11 -10.04 7.33
CA LEU A 50 -14.74 -9.10 6.43
C LEU A 50 -16.27 -9.23 6.43
N ALA A 51 -16.80 -10.44 6.29
CA ALA A 51 -18.25 -10.69 6.35
C ALA A 51 -18.85 -10.23 7.68
N ASN A 52 -18.16 -10.52 8.80
CA ASN A 52 -18.56 -10.07 10.13
C ASN A 52 -18.58 -8.53 10.21
N SER A 53 -17.54 -7.86 9.69
CA SER A 53 -17.46 -6.39 9.69
C SER A 53 -18.58 -5.73 8.87
N LEU A 54 -19.05 -6.41 7.82
CA LEU A 54 -20.15 -5.99 6.96
C LEU A 54 -21.54 -6.42 7.47
N GLY A 55 -21.60 -7.20 8.56
CA GLY A 55 -22.86 -7.73 9.10
C GLY A 55 -23.60 -8.65 8.13
N VAL A 56 -22.86 -9.44 7.34
CA VAL A 56 -23.37 -10.41 6.37
C VAL A 56 -22.81 -11.81 6.64
N TYR A 57 -23.45 -12.83 6.08
CA TYR A 57 -22.91 -14.20 6.13
C TYR A 57 -21.68 -14.33 5.22
N PRO A 58 -20.64 -15.12 5.58
CA PRO A 58 -19.46 -15.33 4.74
C PRO A 58 -19.78 -15.78 3.31
N THR A 59 -20.83 -16.59 3.15
CA THR A 59 -21.33 -17.03 1.85
C THR A 59 -21.71 -15.87 0.92
N ALA A 60 -22.13 -14.72 1.47
CA ALA A 60 -22.44 -13.52 0.68
C ALA A 60 -21.19 -12.94 0.01
N ILE A 61 -20.03 -12.97 0.67
CA ILE A 61 -18.76 -12.41 0.15
C ILE A 61 -18.26 -13.23 -1.05
N TYR A 62 -18.40 -14.56 -1.00
CA TYR A 62 -17.95 -15.46 -2.07
C TYR A 62 -18.66 -15.24 -3.42
N TRP A 63 -19.81 -14.55 -3.44
CA TRP A 63 -20.46 -14.17 -4.70
C TRP A 63 -19.72 -13.05 -5.46
N TYR A 64 -18.92 -12.25 -4.75
CA TYR A 64 -18.21 -11.08 -5.32
C TYR A 64 -16.70 -11.30 -5.44
N VAL A 65 -16.17 -12.21 -4.63
CA VAL A 65 -14.74 -12.46 -4.45
C VAL A 65 -14.46 -13.95 -4.50
N SER A 66 -13.58 -14.36 -5.42
CA SER A 66 -13.24 -15.78 -5.61
C SER A 66 -12.24 -16.30 -4.57
N SER A 67 -11.32 -15.46 -4.08
CA SER A 67 -10.36 -15.82 -3.03
C SER A 67 -9.89 -14.59 -2.24
N ARG A 68 -9.28 -14.82 -1.07
CA ARG A 68 -8.67 -13.74 -0.28
C ARG A 68 -7.59 -13.02 -1.07
N GLU A 69 -6.78 -13.76 -1.80
CA GLU A 69 -5.64 -13.25 -2.57
C GLU A 69 -6.13 -12.27 -3.65
N LEU A 70 -7.17 -12.65 -4.40
CA LEU A 70 -7.77 -11.78 -5.41
C LEU A 70 -8.39 -10.51 -4.81
N LEU A 71 -9.05 -10.63 -3.65
CA LEU A 71 -9.51 -9.44 -2.93
C LEU A 71 -8.36 -8.52 -2.53
N LEU A 72 -7.26 -9.07 -2.01
CA LEU A 72 -6.10 -8.27 -1.64
C LEU A 72 -5.42 -7.62 -2.85
N SER A 73 -5.42 -8.28 -4.01
CA SER A 73 -5.01 -7.67 -5.28
C SER A 73 -5.88 -6.48 -5.64
N GLU A 74 -7.19 -6.60 -5.50
CA GLU A 74 -8.14 -5.52 -5.80
C GLU A 74 -8.03 -4.36 -4.80
N VAL A 75 -7.80 -4.65 -3.52
CA VAL A 75 -7.52 -3.63 -2.50
C VAL A 75 -6.25 -2.87 -2.86
N LEU A 76 -5.16 -3.57 -3.20
CA LEU A 76 -3.94 -2.88 -3.60
C LEU A 76 -4.15 -2.04 -4.86
N ALA A 77 -4.83 -2.59 -5.88
CA ALA A 77 -5.13 -1.88 -7.11
C ALA A 77 -5.95 -0.62 -6.85
N ASN A 78 -6.91 -0.69 -5.93
CA ASN A 78 -7.72 0.46 -5.54
C ASN A 78 -6.88 1.54 -4.84
N VAL A 79 -5.96 1.17 -3.95
CA VAL A 79 -5.07 2.13 -3.28
C VAL A 79 -4.09 2.77 -4.27
N LEU A 80 -3.60 2.01 -5.24
CA LEU A 80 -2.60 2.46 -6.22
C LEU A 80 -3.22 3.03 -7.52
N GLN A 81 -4.54 3.20 -7.60
CA GLN A 81 -5.24 3.58 -8.83
C GLN A 81 -4.80 4.94 -9.41
N ASP A 82 -4.30 5.84 -8.56
CA ASP A 82 -3.86 7.20 -8.91
C ASP A 82 -2.33 7.33 -8.95
N VAL A 83 -1.60 6.20 -8.95
CA VAL A 83 -0.13 6.22 -9.03
C VAL A 83 0.34 6.76 -10.37
N ALA A 84 -0.31 6.36 -11.48
CA ALA A 84 0.02 6.81 -12.82
C ALA A 84 -0.21 8.34 -12.95
N PRO A 85 0.86 9.14 -13.15
CA PRO A 85 0.71 10.58 -13.36
C PRO A 85 0.05 10.87 -14.72
N THR A 86 -0.47 12.08 -14.88
CA THR A 86 -0.72 12.59 -16.23
C THR A 86 0.60 12.73 -16.99
N PRO A 87 0.59 12.65 -18.34
CA PRO A 87 1.80 12.84 -19.15
C PRO A 87 2.54 14.13 -18.77
N GLN A 88 3.86 14.04 -18.66
CA GLN A 88 4.75 15.14 -18.30
C GLN A 88 5.65 15.50 -19.48
N GLU A 89 6.16 16.74 -19.53
CA GLU A 89 7.11 17.16 -20.56
C GLU A 89 8.46 16.44 -20.44
N ARG A 90 8.92 16.24 -19.20
CA ARG A 90 10.19 15.58 -18.90
C ARG A 90 9.93 14.19 -18.33
N TRP A 91 10.64 13.20 -18.86
CA TRP A 91 10.56 11.83 -18.36
C TRP A 91 10.92 11.72 -16.87
N GLN A 92 11.85 12.56 -16.38
CA GLN A 92 12.24 12.59 -14.97
C GLN A 92 11.04 12.94 -14.08
N ASP A 93 10.23 13.91 -14.50
CA ASP A 93 9.10 14.39 -13.73
C ASP A 93 7.99 13.33 -13.67
N TYR A 94 7.78 12.59 -14.77
CA TYR A 94 6.84 11.46 -14.78
C TYR A 94 7.27 10.37 -13.79
N LEU A 95 8.51 9.89 -13.88
CA LEU A 95 9.01 8.82 -13.01
C LEU A 95 9.06 9.26 -11.53
N ARG A 96 9.50 10.50 -11.26
CA ARG A 96 9.46 11.09 -9.91
C ARG A 96 8.05 11.09 -9.37
N THR A 97 7.10 11.66 -10.11
CA THR A 97 5.71 11.80 -9.65
C THR A 97 5.07 10.44 -9.37
N ALA A 98 5.32 9.44 -10.22
CA ALA A 98 4.84 8.09 -9.99
C ALA A 98 5.39 7.48 -8.68
N MET A 99 6.68 7.70 -8.37
CA MET A 99 7.28 7.23 -7.12
C MET A 99 6.66 7.89 -5.89
N PHE A 100 6.49 9.21 -5.90
CA PHE A 100 5.85 9.94 -4.81
C PHE A 100 4.37 9.56 -4.64
N ASN A 101 3.61 9.45 -5.73
CA ASN A 101 2.21 9.03 -5.65
C ASN A 101 2.05 7.63 -5.01
N CYS A 102 2.96 6.70 -5.32
CA CYS A 102 2.97 5.36 -4.71
C CYS A 102 3.29 5.43 -3.21
N HIS A 103 4.32 6.20 -2.84
CA HIS A 103 4.72 6.40 -1.45
C HIS A 103 3.58 7.02 -0.63
N ASP A 104 2.99 8.12 -1.11
CA ASP A 104 1.86 8.81 -0.47
C ASP A 104 0.62 7.90 -0.35
N ALA A 105 0.37 7.05 -1.34
CA ALA A 105 -0.74 6.10 -1.32
C ALA A 105 -0.57 5.04 -0.23
N VAL A 106 0.64 4.51 -0.08
CA VAL A 106 0.95 3.50 0.94
C VAL A 106 1.06 4.14 2.32
N GLN A 107 1.59 5.36 2.43
CA GLN A 107 1.64 6.09 3.70
C GLN A 107 0.24 6.30 4.29
N ARG A 108 -0.78 6.51 3.45
CA ARG A 108 -2.18 6.60 3.89
C ARG A 108 -2.75 5.28 4.42
N HIS A 109 -2.20 4.14 3.99
CA HIS A 109 -2.66 2.79 4.31
C HIS A 109 -1.45 1.86 4.60
N PRO A 110 -0.63 2.13 5.61
CA PRO A 110 0.71 1.53 5.76
C PRO A 110 0.67 0.01 5.90
N ASN A 111 -0.42 -0.55 6.43
CA ASN A 111 -0.62 -1.98 6.58
C ASN A 111 -0.76 -2.75 5.25
N ILE A 112 -0.89 -2.06 4.11
CA ILE A 112 -0.87 -2.69 2.78
C ILE A 112 0.56 -2.90 2.26
N ALA A 113 1.58 -2.29 2.86
CA ALA A 113 2.95 -2.33 2.34
C ALA A 113 3.46 -3.76 2.01
N PRO A 114 3.16 -4.82 2.80
CA PRO A 114 3.53 -6.19 2.45
C PRO A 114 2.90 -6.70 1.13
N LEU A 115 1.78 -6.12 0.70
CA LEU A 115 1.13 -6.47 -0.55
C LEU A 115 1.94 -6.03 -1.77
N LEU A 116 2.70 -4.93 -1.69
CA LEU A 116 3.51 -4.43 -2.80
C LEU A 116 4.45 -5.53 -3.35
N GLY A 117 5.20 -6.19 -2.47
CA GLY A 117 6.13 -7.26 -2.87
C GLY A 117 5.41 -8.50 -3.43
N SER A 118 4.33 -8.95 -2.78
CA SER A 118 3.58 -10.12 -3.25
C SER A 118 2.89 -9.91 -4.59
N GLN A 119 2.40 -8.69 -4.84
CA GLN A 119 1.65 -8.35 -6.04
C GLN A 119 2.55 -8.17 -7.27
N LEU A 120 3.77 -7.65 -7.10
CA LEU A 120 4.79 -7.60 -8.14
C LEU A 120 5.14 -8.98 -8.70
N VAL A 121 5.06 -10.04 -7.89
CA VAL A 121 5.28 -11.43 -8.33
C VAL A 121 4.04 -12.00 -9.01
N SER A 122 2.84 -11.66 -8.51
CA SER A 122 1.59 -12.26 -8.98
C SER A 122 1.04 -11.67 -10.28
N ASN A 123 1.43 -10.44 -10.66
CA ASN A 123 0.90 -9.68 -11.82
C ASN A 123 -0.64 -9.62 -11.90
N SER A 124 -1.33 -9.78 -10.76
CA SER A 124 -2.78 -10.03 -10.77
C SER A 124 -3.63 -8.76 -10.91
N SER A 125 -3.02 -7.58 -10.91
CA SER A 125 -3.69 -6.27 -10.94
C SER A 125 -2.84 -5.17 -11.59
N THR A 126 -2.23 -5.46 -12.74
CA THR A 126 -1.39 -4.50 -13.46
C THR A 126 -2.20 -3.30 -13.97
N ASP A 127 -1.87 -2.10 -13.53
CA ASP A 127 -2.39 -0.86 -14.13
C ASP A 127 -1.65 -0.54 -15.43
N PHE A 128 -2.31 -0.80 -16.56
CA PHE A 128 -1.74 -0.54 -17.88
C PHE A 128 -1.43 0.94 -18.13
N LYS A 129 -2.08 1.89 -17.44
CA LYS A 129 -1.73 3.32 -17.56
C LYS A 129 -0.34 3.59 -17.01
N LEU A 130 -0.05 3.04 -15.83
CA LEU A 130 1.28 3.13 -15.24
C LEU A 130 2.33 2.46 -16.12
N VAL A 131 2.06 1.25 -16.61
CA VAL A 131 2.98 0.51 -17.50
C VAL A 131 3.30 1.33 -18.75
N GLU A 132 2.27 1.82 -19.45
CA GLU A 132 2.42 2.61 -20.67
C GLU A 132 3.24 3.87 -20.42
N GLY A 133 2.89 4.65 -19.40
CA GLY A 133 3.59 5.92 -19.15
C GLY A 133 5.01 5.73 -18.65
N VAL A 134 5.30 4.67 -17.87
CA VAL A 134 6.69 4.34 -17.48
C VAL A 134 7.51 3.94 -18.72
N LEU A 135 6.96 3.09 -19.59
CA LEU A 135 7.63 2.71 -20.83
C LEU A 135 7.88 3.92 -21.73
N ALA A 136 6.89 4.80 -21.89
CA ALA A 136 7.01 6.03 -22.67
C ALA A 136 8.08 6.97 -22.09
N ALA A 137 8.11 7.18 -20.77
CA ALA A 137 9.13 7.98 -20.09
C ALA A 137 10.54 7.40 -20.29
N LEU A 138 10.70 6.07 -20.14
CA LEU A 138 11.99 5.42 -20.37
C LEU A 138 12.42 5.47 -21.84
N GLN A 139 11.49 5.37 -22.79
CA GLN A 139 11.79 5.56 -24.21
C GLN A 139 12.20 7.00 -24.53
N GLN A 140 11.54 8.00 -23.93
CA GLN A 140 11.92 9.41 -24.04
C GLN A 140 13.33 9.65 -23.47
N ALA A 141 13.69 8.94 -22.41
CA ALA A 141 15.04 8.96 -21.86
C ALA A 141 16.09 8.26 -22.77
N GLY A 142 15.68 7.55 -23.82
CA GLY A 142 16.57 6.88 -24.77
C GLY A 142 16.71 5.37 -24.58
N PHE A 143 15.92 4.76 -23.69
CA PHE A 143 15.95 3.31 -23.49
C PHE A 143 15.19 2.56 -24.59
N SER A 144 15.82 1.53 -25.18
CA SER A 144 15.22 0.68 -26.22
C SER A 144 15.74 -0.76 -26.16
N GLY A 145 15.05 -1.67 -26.84
CA GLY A 145 15.46 -3.09 -26.93
C GLY A 145 15.59 -3.79 -25.57
N PRO A 146 16.56 -4.69 -25.37
CA PRO A 146 16.73 -5.46 -24.13
C PRO A 146 16.89 -4.60 -22.87
N SER A 147 17.42 -3.41 -23.07
CA SER A 147 17.79 -2.52 -21.98
C SER A 147 16.63 -1.65 -21.46
N LEU A 148 15.54 -1.54 -22.24
CA LEU A 148 14.27 -0.97 -21.80
C LEU A 148 13.63 -1.85 -20.73
N ALA A 149 13.63 -3.17 -20.93
CA ALA A 149 13.12 -4.11 -19.94
C ALA A 149 13.92 -4.04 -18.62
N GLY A 150 15.26 -3.91 -18.70
CA GLY A 150 16.11 -3.72 -17.54
C GLY A 150 15.81 -2.43 -16.76
N ALA A 151 15.65 -1.31 -17.47
CA ALA A 151 15.30 -0.03 -16.86
C ALA A 151 13.89 -0.05 -16.24
N TYR A 152 12.92 -0.65 -16.94
CA TYR A 152 11.56 -0.84 -16.46
C TYR A 152 11.53 -1.66 -15.17
N ASN A 153 12.17 -2.84 -15.16
CA ASN A 153 12.23 -3.69 -13.96
C ASN A 153 12.93 -2.99 -12.79
N THR A 154 13.98 -2.21 -13.07
CA THR A 154 14.68 -1.42 -12.05
C THR A 154 13.76 -0.36 -11.46
N PHE A 155 12.99 0.34 -12.29
CA PHE A 155 12.02 1.34 -11.84
C PHE A 155 10.89 0.71 -11.02
N ILE A 156 10.30 -0.40 -11.48
CA ILE A 156 9.22 -1.08 -10.75
C ILE A 156 9.70 -1.63 -9.42
N ALA A 157 10.89 -2.23 -9.38
CA ALA A 157 11.51 -2.65 -8.13
C ALA A 157 11.72 -1.46 -7.18
N ALA A 158 12.11 -0.31 -7.73
CA ALA A 158 12.33 0.88 -6.94
C ALA A 158 11.04 1.51 -6.39
N LEU A 159 10.01 1.57 -7.21
CA LEU A 159 8.68 2.07 -6.87
C LEU A 159 8.09 1.36 -5.64
N ALA A 160 8.31 0.05 -5.53
CA ALA A 160 7.81 -0.76 -4.42
C ALA A 160 8.80 -0.91 -3.26
N GLY A 161 10.10 -1.05 -3.54
CA GLY A 161 11.08 -1.57 -2.60
C GLY A 161 11.27 -0.69 -1.36
N PHE A 162 11.54 0.60 -1.54
CA PHE A 162 11.77 1.52 -0.41
C PHE A 162 10.51 1.65 0.46
N THR A 163 9.37 1.90 -0.19
CA THR A 163 8.07 2.04 0.46
C THR A 163 7.67 0.79 1.24
N THR A 164 7.96 -0.40 0.70
CA THR A 164 7.73 -1.68 1.41
C THR A 164 8.55 -1.77 2.69
N LEU A 165 9.83 -1.39 2.64
CA LEU A 165 10.73 -1.45 3.79
C LEU A 165 10.41 -0.39 4.84
N GLU A 166 9.99 0.80 4.40
CA GLU A 166 9.66 1.91 5.28
C GLU A 166 8.42 1.62 6.13
N PHE A 167 7.37 1.09 5.51
CA PHE A 167 6.08 0.79 6.16
C PHE A 167 5.93 -0.68 6.55
N ALA A 168 7.03 -1.43 6.62
CA ALA A 168 7.01 -2.81 7.07
C ALA A 168 6.37 -2.92 8.47
N PRO A 169 5.60 -3.99 8.74
CA PRO A 169 4.95 -4.18 10.03
C PRO A 169 5.98 -4.36 11.14
N LEU A 170 5.69 -3.78 12.31
CA LEU A 170 6.49 -4.00 13.51
C LEU A 170 6.21 -5.38 14.12
N PRO A 171 7.13 -5.93 14.92
CA PRO A 171 6.89 -7.18 15.65
C PRO A 171 5.72 -7.06 16.65
N GLU A 172 5.06 -8.19 16.96
CA GLU A 172 3.89 -8.24 17.85
C GLU A 172 4.13 -7.63 19.24
N ASN A 173 5.34 -7.82 19.82
CA ASN A 173 5.73 -7.19 21.09
C ASN A 173 6.60 -5.95 20.83
N THR A 174 5.96 -4.90 20.33
CA THR A 174 6.65 -3.70 19.84
C THR A 174 7.46 -3.01 20.93
N GLU A 175 6.94 -2.85 22.15
CA GLU A 175 7.66 -2.15 23.24
C GLU A 175 8.95 -2.87 23.66
N ALA A 176 8.88 -4.18 23.89
CA ALA A 176 10.06 -4.95 24.29
C ALA A 176 11.10 -5.01 23.17
N TRP A 177 10.66 -5.16 21.91
CA TRP A 177 11.54 -5.11 20.75
C TRP A 177 12.20 -3.74 20.62
N GLN A 178 11.43 -2.66 20.75
CA GLN A 178 11.92 -1.28 20.66
C GLN A 178 12.99 -1.01 21.72
N TYR A 179 12.73 -1.40 22.97
CA TYR A 179 13.70 -1.31 24.06
C TYR A 179 14.99 -2.09 23.73
N GLN A 180 14.86 -3.33 23.25
CA GLN A 180 16.02 -4.17 22.92
C GLN A 180 16.88 -3.55 21.80
N VAL A 181 16.26 -3.02 20.75
CA VAL A 181 17.00 -2.35 19.65
C VAL A 181 17.73 -1.12 20.18
N GLN A 182 17.08 -0.29 21.00
CA GLN A 182 17.71 0.89 21.59
C GLN A 182 18.90 0.52 22.49
N GLU A 183 18.76 -0.51 23.32
CA GLU A 183 19.86 -0.99 24.17
C GLU A 183 21.02 -1.55 23.34
N ASN A 184 20.73 -2.30 22.27
CA ASN A 184 21.76 -2.81 21.37
C ASN A 184 22.55 -1.67 20.70
N LEU A 185 21.88 -0.58 20.31
CA LEU A 185 22.54 0.58 19.72
C LEU A 185 23.40 1.34 20.74
N ARG A 186 22.94 1.47 21.99
CA ARG A 186 23.71 2.06 23.10
C ARG A 186 24.95 1.23 23.44
N ALA A 187 24.87 -0.09 23.27
CA ALA A 187 25.94 -1.02 23.56
C ALA A 187 26.98 -1.16 22.42
N VAL A 188 26.88 -0.36 21.34
CA VAL A 188 27.83 -0.43 20.23
C VAL A 188 29.22 -0.04 20.70
N ASP A 189 30.13 -1.00 20.62
CA ASP A 189 31.54 -0.84 20.95
C ASP A 189 32.25 0.01 19.88
N ALA A 190 32.61 1.25 20.25
CA ALA A 190 33.25 2.21 19.35
C ALA A 190 34.67 1.79 18.91
N GLU A 191 35.35 0.92 19.66
CA GLU A 191 36.67 0.40 19.24
C GLU A 191 36.50 -0.65 18.14
N LYS A 192 35.45 -1.49 18.22
CA LYS A 192 35.16 -2.50 17.20
C LYS A 192 34.38 -1.95 15.99
N HIS A 193 33.56 -0.92 16.20
CA HIS A 193 32.68 -0.35 15.18
C HIS A 193 32.84 1.19 15.08
N PRO A 194 34.04 1.71 14.83
CA PRO A 194 34.32 3.14 14.89
C PRO A 194 33.50 3.96 13.87
N THR A 195 33.35 3.47 12.64
CA THR A 195 32.56 4.16 11.60
C THR A 195 31.08 4.24 11.96
N LEU A 196 30.51 3.18 12.54
CA LEU A 196 29.12 3.18 12.98
C LEU A 196 28.93 4.13 14.16
N ALA A 197 29.81 4.05 15.17
CA ALA A 197 29.75 4.92 16.35
C ALA A 197 29.85 6.40 15.98
N GLN A 198 30.73 6.77 15.04
CA GLN A 198 30.87 8.16 14.56
C GLN A 198 29.63 8.71 13.85
N ASN A 199 28.79 7.85 13.27
CA ASN A 199 27.60 8.24 12.51
C ASN A 199 26.29 7.86 13.22
N MET A 200 26.36 7.41 14.48
CA MET A 200 25.23 6.83 15.19
C MET A 200 24.06 7.79 15.32
N ASP A 201 24.32 9.07 15.61
CA ASP A 201 23.28 10.09 15.75
C ASP A 201 22.51 10.33 14.45
N GLN A 202 23.17 10.15 13.29
CA GLN A 202 22.54 10.35 11.99
C GLN A 202 21.76 9.10 11.52
N LEU A 203 22.17 7.91 11.96
CA LEU A 203 21.62 6.64 11.47
C LEU A 203 20.61 6.01 12.43
N SER A 204 20.70 6.28 13.73
CA SER A 204 19.77 5.72 14.73
C SER A 204 18.35 6.13 14.42
N ASN A 205 17.45 5.15 14.34
CA ASN A 205 16.06 5.33 13.92
C ASN A 205 15.83 5.90 12.52
N ARG A 206 16.89 6.08 11.72
CA ARG A 206 16.84 6.63 10.36
C ARG A 206 17.38 5.68 9.30
N GLY A 207 18.19 4.69 9.70
CA GLY A 207 18.61 3.58 8.86
C GLY A 207 17.66 2.39 8.99
N PHE A 208 17.33 1.73 7.87
CA PHE A 208 16.42 0.57 7.85
C PHE A 208 16.78 -0.54 8.85
N SER A 209 18.06 -0.78 9.09
CA SER A 209 18.55 -1.82 10.00
C SER A 209 18.79 -1.35 11.44
N LEU A 210 18.64 -0.04 11.71
CA LEU A 210 18.97 0.59 12.99
C LEU A 210 17.77 1.35 13.57
N ARG A 211 16.57 1.00 13.12
CA ARG A 211 15.31 1.64 13.52
C ARG A 211 14.45 0.75 14.39
N TRP A 212 13.62 1.41 15.20
CA TRP A 212 12.73 0.78 16.18
C TRP A 212 11.29 1.30 16.10
N GLN A 213 11.02 2.13 15.09
CA GLN A 213 9.70 2.62 14.66
C GLN A 213 9.65 2.47 13.14
N ASN A 214 8.47 2.30 12.53
CA ASN A 214 8.33 2.31 11.07
C ASN A 214 8.01 3.72 10.54
N GLY A 215 7.79 3.85 9.24
CA GLY A 215 7.55 5.14 8.56
C GLY A 215 6.33 5.91 9.05
N VAL A 216 5.42 5.29 9.81
CA VAL A 216 4.25 5.96 10.40
C VAL A 216 4.67 6.92 11.51
N ASP A 217 5.54 6.46 12.41
CA ASP A 217 6.01 7.26 13.56
C ASP A 217 7.36 7.96 13.29
N ALA A 218 8.14 7.43 12.35
CA ALA A 218 9.46 7.94 11.96
C ALA A 218 9.61 7.87 10.43
N ALA A 219 9.04 8.85 9.75
CA ALA A 219 9.09 8.98 8.30
C ALA A 219 10.53 9.11 7.78
N LEU A 220 10.77 8.59 6.58
CA LEU A 220 12.06 8.63 5.89
C LEU A 220 12.02 9.53 4.64
N ASP A 221 11.20 10.59 4.65
CA ASP A 221 10.96 11.47 3.49
C ASP A 221 12.24 11.97 2.81
N GLU A 222 13.24 12.39 3.59
CA GLU A 222 14.54 12.82 3.07
C GLU A 222 15.29 11.67 2.37
N SER A 223 15.32 10.48 3.00
CA SER A 223 15.94 9.29 2.43
C SER A 223 15.19 8.78 1.21
N PHE A 224 13.85 8.89 1.17
CA PHE A 224 13.04 8.54 0.02
C PHE A 224 13.28 9.51 -1.15
N THR A 225 13.36 10.82 -0.87
CA THR A 225 13.73 11.82 -1.89
C THR A 225 15.12 11.53 -2.45
N PHE A 226 16.10 11.28 -1.58
CA PHE A 226 17.46 10.91 -1.99
C PHE A 226 17.48 9.62 -2.84
N TYR A 227 16.64 8.64 -2.49
CA TYR A 227 16.48 7.41 -3.24
C TYR A 227 15.93 7.63 -4.66
N VAL A 228 14.88 8.44 -4.79
CA VAL A 228 14.30 8.85 -6.08
C VAL A 228 15.34 9.57 -6.93
N ASP A 229 16.03 10.56 -6.36
CA ASP A 229 17.07 11.32 -7.05
C ASP A 229 18.20 10.41 -7.54
N THR A 230 18.65 9.47 -6.71
CA THR A 230 19.69 8.50 -7.06
C THR A 230 19.28 7.63 -8.24
N LEU A 231 18.03 7.13 -8.25
CA LEU A 231 17.51 6.33 -9.35
C LEU A 231 17.47 7.13 -10.65
N LEU A 232 16.93 8.36 -10.62
CA LEU A 232 16.80 9.20 -11.81
C LEU A 232 18.16 9.60 -12.38
N CYS A 233 19.10 10.03 -11.53
CA CYS A 233 20.47 10.32 -11.95
C CYS A 233 21.15 9.08 -12.54
N GLY A 234 20.94 7.91 -11.94
CA GLY A 234 21.47 6.63 -12.45
C GLY A 234 20.92 6.29 -13.84
N LEU A 235 19.60 6.41 -14.04
CA LEU A 235 18.95 6.21 -15.33
C LEU A 235 19.44 7.20 -16.38
N GLU A 236 19.59 8.47 -16.03
CA GLU A 236 20.09 9.52 -16.93
C GLU A 236 21.52 9.21 -17.41
N ILE A 237 22.42 8.83 -16.49
CA ILE A 237 23.78 8.43 -16.85
C ILE A 237 23.78 7.17 -17.74
N LEU A 238 22.94 6.18 -17.44
CA LEU A 238 22.85 4.94 -18.23
C LEU A 238 22.25 5.14 -19.61
N ALA A 239 21.36 6.13 -19.77
CA ALA A 239 20.84 6.55 -21.05
C ALA A 239 21.91 7.20 -21.93
N LEU A 240 22.78 8.04 -21.35
CA LEU A 240 23.85 8.74 -22.06
C LEU A 240 25.00 7.83 -22.54
N ARG A 241 25.17 6.66 -21.93
CA ARG A 241 26.27 5.72 -22.25
C ARG A 241 26.01 4.85 -23.49
N ARG A 242 25.07 5.22 -24.34
CA ARG A 242 24.55 4.41 -25.44
C ARG A 242 24.75 5.03 -26.80
#